data_AF-A0A7W2BMS8-F1
#
_entry.id   AF-A0A7W2BMS8-F1
#
_cell.length_a   1.000
_cell.length_b   1.000
_cell.length_c   1.000
_cell.angle_alpha   90.00
_cell.angle_beta   90.00
_cell.angle_gamma   90.00
#
_symmetry.space_group_name_H-M   'P 1'
#
loop_
_entity.id
_entity.type
_entity.pdbx_description
1 polymer ?
#
loop_
_entity_poly.entity_id
_entity_poly.type
_entity_poly.pdbx_seq_one_letter_code
_entity_poly.pdbx_strand_id
1 'polypeptide(L)'
;MFAYNPEKFTSLYETELGQRIWAFLTEAENVARLETASQLGKPAVEGIEEHLLDEFREEVLADRVKQMVGHMVRQILEQLDWVLDQTDVKVQSVPFSKAARYRRPDWITFYAFRNASDPRDVVITDRRQNAPLPADARWSFYATFSSPLKASVAFGVRDIRQLLQHVHAHGYQRMRIERMLRRA
;
A
#
# COMPACT_ATOMS: atom_id res chain seq x y z
N MET A 1 -6.30 21.87 -0.92
CA MET A 1 -5.09 22.39 -1.58
C MET A 1 -3.90 21.93 -0.77
N PHE A 2 -2.93 21.25 -1.37
CA PHE A 2 -1.76 20.75 -0.64
C PHE A 2 -0.80 21.90 -0.31
N ALA A 3 -0.17 21.84 0.86
CA ALA A 3 0.91 22.75 1.22
C ALA A 3 2.24 22.01 1.22
N TYR A 4 3.26 22.56 0.55
CA TYR A 4 4.62 22.00 0.57
C TYR A 4 5.51 22.76 1.54
N ASN A 5 6.18 22.03 2.43
CA ASN A 5 7.29 22.53 3.23
C ASN A 5 8.61 22.02 2.63
N PRO A 6 9.40 22.84 1.93
CA PRO A 6 10.58 22.35 1.21
C PRO A 6 11.77 21.96 2.09
N GLU A 7 11.86 22.44 3.34
CA GLU A 7 12.97 22.19 4.26
C GLU A 7 14.36 22.34 3.59
N LYS A 8 15.13 21.25 3.48
CA LYS A 8 16.46 21.22 2.84
C LYS A 8 16.44 21.40 1.32
N PHE A 9 15.26 21.47 0.70
CA PHE A 9 15.07 21.65 -0.74
C PHE A 9 14.63 23.07 -1.12
N THR A 10 14.59 24.03 -0.19
CA THR A 10 14.10 25.40 -0.46
C THR A 10 14.70 26.02 -1.72
N SER A 11 16.02 26.02 -1.86
CA SER A 11 16.68 26.60 -3.03
C SER A 11 16.31 25.93 -4.35
N LEU A 12 16.04 24.62 -4.34
CA LEU A 12 15.59 23.90 -5.54
C LEU A 12 14.10 24.12 -5.79
N TYR A 13 13.28 24.18 -4.75
CA TYR A 13 11.85 24.44 -4.86
C TYR A 13 11.56 25.84 -5.40
N GLU A 14 12.34 26.85 -5.01
CA GLU A 14 12.20 28.24 -5.48
C GLU A 14 12.51 28.42 -6.98
N THR A 15 13.10 27.42 -7.63
CA THR A 15 13.28 27.42 -9.09
C THR A 15 11.96 27.15 -9.83
N GLU A 16 11.89 27.56 -11.09
CA GLU A 16 10.73 27.27 -11.95
C GLU A 16 10.44 25.77 -12.04
N LEU A 17 11.49 24.95 -12.21
CA LEU A 17 11.37 23.49 -12.23
C LEU A 17 10.76 22.94 -10.93
N GLY A 18 11.24 23.42 -9.77
CA GLY A 18 10.73 22.99 -8.47
C GLY A 18 9.25 23.31 -8.26
N GLN A 19 8.81 24.50 -8.66
CA GLN A 19 7.41 24.90 -8.62
C GLN A 19 6.55 24.09 -9.59
N ARG A 20 7.03 23.87 -10.83
CA ARG A 20 6.32 23.06 -11.84
C ARG A 20 6.13 21.62 -11.39
N ILE A 21 7.15 21.00 -10.79
CA ILE A 21 7.05 19.64 -10.23
C ILE A 21 5.99 19.59 -9.14
N TRP A 22 5.98 20.56 -8.22
CA TRP A 22 4.96 20.59 -7.16
C TRP A 22 3.54 20.76 -7.74
N ALA A 23 3.37 21.66 -8.69
CA ALA A 23 2.09 21.85 -9.39
C ALA A 23 1.62 20.55 -10.04
N PHE A 24 2.49 19.91 -10.84
CA PHE A 24 2.24 18.62 -11.48
C PHE A 24 1.83 17.54 -10.46
N LEU A 25 2.61 17.34 -9.39
CA LEU A 25 2.34 16.29 -8.40
C LEU A 25 1.02 16.48 -7.65
N THR A 26 0.54 17.73 -7.54
CA THR A 26 -0.68 18.07 -6.80
C THR A 26 -1.93 18.14 -7.68
N GLU A 27 -1.80 17.90 -8.99
CA GLU A 27 -2.94 17.67 -9.87
C GLU A 27 -3.75 16.45 -9.40
N ALA A 28 -5.07 16.56 -9.46
CA ALA A 28 -5.97 15.52 -8.94
C ALA A 28 -5.70 14.14 -9.55
N GLU A 29 -5.36 14.08 -10.84
CA GLU A 29 -5.06 12.82 -11.52
C GLU A 29 -3.76 12.18 -11.03
N ASN A 30 -2.71 12.98 -10.81
CA ASN A 30 -1.42 12.50 -10.31
C ASN A 30 -1.52 12.06 -8.84
N VAL A 31 -2.27 12.81 -8.03
CA VAL A 31 -2.59 12.40 -6.65
C VAL A 31 -3.32 11.05 -6.65
N ALA A 32 -4.33 10.86 -7.50
CA ALA A 32 -5.05 9.60 -7.61
C ALA A 32 -4.14 8.43 -8.04
N ARG A 33 -3.14 8.68 -8.91
CA ARG A 33 -2.12 7.69 -9.29
C ARG A 33 -1.21 7.30 -8.12
N LEU A 34 -0.73 8.27 -7.35
CA LEU A 34 0.07 8.04 -6.14
C LEU A 34 -0.69 7.20 -5.10
N GLU A 35 -1.97 7.52 -4.87
CA GLU A 35 -2.83 6.74 -3.99
C GLU A 35 -3.06 5.33 -4.53
N THR A 36 -3.32 5.18 -5.84
CA THR A 36 -3.55 3.88 -6.47
C THR A 36 -2.33 2.96 -6.31
N ALA A 37 -1.12 3.45 -6.59
CA ALA A 37 0.11 2.69 -6.38
C ALA A 37 0.25 2.26 -4.91
N SER A 38 -0.01 3.18 -3.98
CA SER A 38 0.04 2.92 -2.53
C SER A 38 -1.02 1.88 -2.09
N GLN A 39 -2.24 1.94 -2.62
CA GLN A 39 -3.30 0.95 -2.38
C GLN A 39 -2.91 -0.46 -2.86
N LEU A 40 -2.10 -0.56 -3.91
CA LEU A 40 -1.58 -1.82 -4.45
C LEU A 40 -0.33 -2.31 -3.71
N GLY A 41 0.12 -1.60 -2.66
CA GLY A 41 1.34 -1.94 -1.92
C GLY A 41 2.61 -1.74 -2.74
N LYS A 42 2.55 -0.90 -3.77
CA LYS A 42 3.68 -0.47 -4.60
C LYS A 42 4.24 0.86 -4.08
N PRO A 43 5.52 1.16 -4.33
CA PRO A 43 6.05 2.49 -4.08
C PRO A 43 5.25 3.55 -4.83
N ALA A 44 4.94 4.66 -4.16
CA ALA A 44 3.97 5.63 -4.67
C ALA A 44 4.38 6.23 -6.03
N VAL A 45 5.67 6.55 -6.18
CA VAL A 45 6.21 7.15 -7.42
C VAL A 45 6.08 6.26 -8.65
N GLU A 46 5.95 4.93 -8.51
CA GLU A 46 5.69 4.05 -9.66
C GLU A 46 4.36 4.41 -10.36
N GLY A 47 3.39 4.98 -9.63
CA GLY A 47 2.10 5.38 -10.20
C GLY A 47 2.19 6.54 -11.18
N ILE A 48 3.22 7.38 -11.08
CA ILE A 48 3.35 8.63 -11.85
C ILE A 48 4.58 8.65 -12.77
N GLU A 49 5.42 7.63 -12.74
CA GLU A 49 6.74 7.64 -13.38
C GLU A 49 6.69 8.05 -14.86
N GLU A 50 5.84 7.38 -15.66
CA GLU A 50 5.69 7.66 -17.09
C GLU A 50 5.29 9.12 -17.34
N HIS A 51 4.39 9.67 -16.52
CA HIS A 51 3.90 11.05 -16.68
C HIS A 51 4.95 12.06 -16.23
N LEU A 52 5.72 11.72 -15.20
CA LEU A 52 6.83 12.53 -14.71
C LEU A 52 7.96 12.61 -15.75
N LEU A 53 8.28 11.50 -16.40
CA LEU A 53 9.21 11.48 -17.54
C LEU A 53 8.63 12.17 -18.76
N ASP A 54 7.31 12.13 -18.94
CA ASP A 54 6.68 12.81 -20.06
C ASP A 54 6.79 14.34 -19.96
N GLU A 55 6.53 14.88 -18.78
CA GLU A 55 6.54 16.32 -18.54
C GLU A 55 7.94 16.91 -18.36
N PHE A 56 8.84 16.21 -17.64
CA PHE A 56 10.12 16.78 -17.20
C PHE A 56 11.36 16.15 -17.85
N ARG A 57 11.18 15.08 -18.63
CA ARG A 57 12.25 14.43 -19.40
C ARG A 57 13.51 14.18 -18.56
N GLU A 58 14.68 14.63 -19.00
CA GLU A 58 15.95 14.43 -18.31
C GLU A 58 16.10 15.25 -17.02
N GLU A 59 15.32 16.33 -16.84
CA GLU A 59 15.43 17.21 -15.66
C GLU A 59 15.15 16.43 -14.36
N VAL A 60 14.25 15.44 -14.42
CA VAL A 60 13.91 14.60 -13.26
C VAL A 60 14.94 13.51 -12.97
N LEU A 61 15.96 13.32 -13.82
CA LEU A 61 17.01 12.34 -13.60
C LEU A 61 18.05 12.81 -12.59
N ALA A 62 18.14 14.12 -12.35
CA ALA A 62 19.08 14.71 -11.39
C ALA A 62 18.78 14.22 -9.96
N ASP A 63 19.81 13.74 -9.25
CA ASP A 63 19.65 13.11 -7.93
C ASP A 63 18.94 14.01 -6.92
N ARG A 64 19.23 15.30 -6.92
CA ARG A 64 18.59 16.24 -6.00
C ARG A 64 17.12 16.46 -6.32
N VAL A 65 16.74 16.44 -7.60
CA VAL A 65 15.35 16.55 -8.05
C VAL A 65 14.57 15.31 -7.63
N LYS A 66 15.12 14.11 -7.84
CA LYS A 66 14.50 12.85 -7.39
C LYS A 66 14.25 12.80 -5.89
N GLN A 67 15.23 13.24 -5.11
CA GLN A 67 15.09 13.35 -3.66
C GLN A 67 13.97 14.30 -3.27
N MET A 68 13.84 15.44 -3.96
CA MET A 68 12.77 16.41 -3.75
C MET A 68 11.41 15.85 -4.16
N VAL A 69 11.29 15.16 -5.30
CA VAL A 69 10.06 14.48 -5.73
C VAL A 69 9.60 13.48 -4.66
N GLY A 70 10.50 12.62 -4.18
CA GLY A 70 10.18 11.70 -3.09
C GLY A 70 9.72 12.41 -1.81
N HIS A 71 10.33 13.55 -1.50
CA HIS A 71 9.95 14.38 -0.36
C HIS A 71 8.56 15.02 -0.53
N MET A 72 8.24 15.54 -1.72
CA MET A 72 6.94 16.09 -2.07
C MET A 72 5.85 15.03 -2.01
N VAL A 73 6.08 13.86 -2.61
CA VAL A 73 5.13 12.74 -2.60
C VAL A 73 4.85 12.28 -1.17
N ARG A 74 5.87 12.24 -0.29
CA ARG A 74 5.68 11.97 1.13
C ARG A 74 4.69 12.95 1.77
N GLN A 75 4.90 14.25 1.58
CA GLN A 75 4.04 15.27 2.20
C GLN A 75 2.61 15.28 1.65
N ILE A 76 2.43 14.99 0.35
CA ILE A 76 1.12 14.83 -0.27
C ILE A 76 0.37 13.67 0.40
N LEU A 77 1.02 12.50 0.50
CA LEU A 77 0.41 11.31 1.07
C LEU A 77 0.14 11.44 2.58
N GLU A 78 1.05 12.06 3.34
CA GLU A 78 0.84 12.35 4.76
C GLU A 78 -0.37 13.29 4.99
N GLN A 79 -0.55 14.30 4.12
CA GLN A 79 -1.75 15.17 4.15
C GLN A 79 -3.05 14.44 3.76
N LEU A 80 -2.94 13.25 3.16
CA LEU A 80 -4.06 12.36 2.83
C LEU A 80 -4.19 11.21 3.84
N ASP A 81 -3.58 11.32 5.02
CA ASP A 81 -3.60 10.30 6.09
C ASP A 81 -2.99 8.95 5.70
N TRP A 82 -2.08 8.93 4.74
CA TRP A 82 -1.23 7.78 4.49
C TRP A 82 -0.01 7.82 5.40
N VAL A 83 0.46 6.65 5.81
CA VAL A 83 1.67 6.51 6.63
C VAL A 83 2.75 5.75 5.88
N LEU A 84 4.00 6.14 6.12
CA LEU A 84 5.16 5.43 5.60
C LEU A 84 5.15 3.98 6.07
N ASP A 85 5.21 3.06 5.12
CA ASP A 85 5.20 1.62 5.38
C ASP A 85 6.61 1.03 5.30
N GLN A 86 7.32 1.34 4.21
CA GLN A 86 8.66 0.83 3.96
C GLN A 86 9.45 1.82 3.11
N THR A 87 10.71 2.07 3.46
CA THR A 87 11.67 2.83 2.65
C THR A 87 12.55 1.90 1.81
N ASP A 88 13.29 2.48 0.88
CA ASP A 88 14.34 1.76 0.13
C ASP A 88 13.85 0.55 -0.68
N VAL A 89 12.58 0.57 -1.09
CA VAL A 89 11.99 -0.49 -1.91
C VAL A 89 12.55 -0.37 -3.32
N LYS A 90 13.21 -1.42 -3.81
CA LYS A 90 13.74 -1.46 -5.17
C LYS A 90 12.60 -1.37 -6.18
N VAL A 91 12.73 -0.45 -7.13
CA VAL A 91 11.77 -0.25 -8.23
C VAL A 91 12.44 -0.52 -9.57
N GLN A 92 11.64 -0.87 -10.58
CA GLN A 92 12.10 -0.98 -11.96
C GLN A 92 11.75 0.33 -12.67
N SER A 93 12.46 1.39 -12.30
CA SER A 93 12.21 2.74 -12.79
C SER A 93 13.47 3.35 -13.42
N VAL A 94 13.29 4.22 -14.41
CA VAL A 94 14.37 5.00 -15.04
C VAL A 94 14.91 6.08 -14.10
N PRO A 95 14.08 7.01 -13.55
CA PRO A 95 14.56 7.99 -12.58
C PRO A 95 14.92 7.36 -11.24
N PHE A 96 14.09 6.45 -10.71
CA PHE A 96 14.23 5.97 -9.34
C PHE A 96 14.85 4.57 -9.28
N SER A 97 15.88 4.38 -8.46
CA SER A 97 16.38 3.03 -8.14
C SER A 97 15.65 2.41 -6.95
N LYS A 98 15.22 3.26 -6.03
CA LYS A 98 14.45 2.91 -4.82
C LYS A 98 13.43 3.99 -4.51
N ALA A 99 12.35 3.59 -3.86
CA ALA A 99 11.29 4.49 -3.43
C ALA A 99 10.59 4.01 -2.14
N ALA A 100 9.71 4.86 -1.62
CA ALA A 100 8.94 4.59 -0.42
C ALA A 100 7.54 4.01 -0.74
N ARG A 101 7.14 3.02 0.04
CA ARG A 101 5.76 2.51 0.11
C ARG A 101 5.00 3.18 1.23
N TYR A 102 3.70 3.34 1.00
CA TYR A 102 2.78 3.90 1.96
C TYR A 102 1.59 2.98 2.15
N ARG A 103 0.98 3.03 3.33
CA ARG A 103 -0.24 2.29 3.67
C ARG A 103 -1.21 3.17 4.43
N ARG A 104 -2.47 2.76 4.51
CA ARG A 104 -3.41 3.37 5.43
C ARG A 104 -3.13 2.90 6.87
N PRO A 105 -3.27 3.76 7.90
CA PRO A 105 -2.99 3.41 9.29
C PRO A 105 -3.82 2.23 9.80
N ASP A 106 -5.08 2.16 9.37
CA ASP A 106 -6.08 1.16 9.74
C ASP A 106 -5.94 -0.17 8.98
N TRP A 107 -5.04 -0.24 8.00
CA TRP A 107 -4.78 -1.48 7.27
C TRP A 107 -3.89 -2.40 8.08
N ILE A 108 -4.39 -3.59 8.36
CA ILE A 108 -3.73 -4.63 9.13
C ILE A 108 -3.60 -5.85 8.24
N THR A 109 -2.37 -6.28 7.95
CA THR A 109 -2.13 -7.42 7.07
C THR A 109 -2.45 -8.74 7.77
N PHE A 110 -3.34 -9.50 7.14
CA PHE A 110 -3.70 -10.86 7.53
C PHE A 110 -3.46 -11.84 6.39
N TYR A 111 -3.36 -13.11 6.76
CA TYR A 111 -3.21 -14.23 5.85
C TYR A 111 -4.34 -15.21 6.07
N ALA A 112 -5.04 -15.56 4.99
CA ALA A 112 -6.11 -16.54 5.00
C ALA A 112 -5.60 -17.88 4.45
N PHE A 113 -5.96 -18.95 5.13
CA PHE A 113 -5.70 -20.32 4.76
C PHE A 113 -7.02 -21.07 4.59
N ARG A 114 -7.12 -21.91 3.57
CA ARG A 114 -8.30 -22.75 3.33
C ARG A 114 -8.02 -24.20 3.68
N ASN A 115 -8.99 -24.83 4.30
CA ASN A 115 -9.00 -26.27 4.48
C ASN A 115 -9.09 -26.95 3.10
N ALA A 116 -8.22 -27.95 2.87
CA ALA A 116 -8.15 -28.67 1.61
C ALA A 116 -9.42 -29.47 1.31
N SER A 117 -10.13 -29.94 2.34
CA SER A 117 -11.34 -30.77 2.20
C SER A 117 -12.64 -29.94 2.16
N ASP A 118 -12.66 -28.78 2.83
CA ASP A 118 -13.78 -27.82 2.77
C ASP A 118 -13.27 -26.40 2.54
N PRO A 119 -13.24 -25.89 1.30
CA PRO A 119 -12.74 -24.55 1.00
C PRO A 119 -13.50 -23.40 1.68
N ARG A 120 -14.66 -23.66 2.30
CA ARG A 120 -15.41 -22.67 3.10
C ARG A 120 -14.86 -22.54 4.51
N ASP A 121 -14.13 -23.54 4.99
CA ASP A 121 -13.46 -23.51 6.27
C ASP A 121 -12.12 -22.78 6.10
N VAL A 122 -12.05 -21.60 6.70
CA VAL A 122 -10.94 -20.66 6.55
C VAL A 122 -10.34 -20.34 7.90
N VAL A 123 -9.02 -20.29 7.96
CA VAL A 123 -8.26 -19.84 9.11
C VAL A 123 -7.55 -18.54 8.74
N ILE A 124 -7.71 -17.51 9.57
CA ILE A 124 -7.06 -16.22 9.42
C ILE A 124 -5.98 -16.05 10.49
N THR A 125 -4.79 -15.61 10.08
CA THR A 125 -3.62 -15.39 10.94
C THR A 125 -2.93 -14.05 10.65
N ASP A 126 -2.07 -13.62 11.59
CA ASP A 126 -1.21 -12.43 11.48
C ASP A 126 0.11 -12.68 10.73
N ARG A 127 0.46 -13.95 10.49
CA ARG A 127 1.70 -14.39 9.84
C ARG A 127 1.47 -15.47 8.81
N ARG A 128 2.22 -15.41 7.71
CA ARG A 128 2.16 -16.39 6.62
C ARG A 128 3.01 -17.63 6.87
N GLN A 129 4.24 -17.42 7.34
CA GLN A 129 5.20 -18.50 7.60
C GLN A 129 5.04 -18.96 9.04
N ASN A 130 5.12 -20.27 9.28
CA ASN A 130 4.92 -20.89 10.59
C ASN A 130 3.63 -20.39 11.28
N ALA A 131 2.56 -20.26 10.49
CA ALA A 131 1.25 -19.87 10.98
C ALA A 131 0.72 -20.92 11.97
N PRO A 132 0.11 -20.51 13.11
CA PRO A 132 -0.43 -21.43 14.11
C PRO A 132 -1.76 -22.02 13.60
N LEU A 133 -1.68 -22.91 12.61
CA LEU A 133 -2.84 -23.52 11.98
C LEU A 133 -3.33 -24.72 12.81
N PRO A 134 -4.65 -24.97 12.87
CA PRO A 134 -5.21 -26.17 13.48
C PRO A 134 -4.62 -27.46 12.91
N ALA A 135 -4.29 -28.43 13.76
CA ALA A 135 -3.75 -29.72 13.34
C ALA A 135 -4.81 -30.71 12.81
N ASP A 136 -6.09 -30.36 12.91
CA ASP A 136 -7.23 -31.22 12.54
C ASP A 136 -7.48 -31.30 11.02
N ALA A 137 -6.80 -30.47 10.23
CA ALA A 137 -6.96 -30.43 8.79
C ALA A 137 -5.68 -30.03 8.07
N ARG A 138 -5.66 -30.30 6.76
CA ARG A 138 -4.63 -29.77 5.86
C ARG A 138 -5.05 -28.39 5.39
N TRP A 139 -4.19 -27.41 5.64
CA TRP A 139 -4.41 -26.01 5.29
C TRP A 139 -3.52 -25.58 4.13
N SER A 140 -4.05 -24.75 3.25
CA SER A 140 -3.33 -24.17 2.12
C SER A 140 -3.47 -22.65 2.14
N PHE A 141 -2.38 -21.94 1.88
CA PHE A 141 -2.43 -20.48 1.76
C PHE A 141 -3.38 -20.10 0.63
N TYR A 142 -4.30 -19.19 0.93
CA TYR A 142 -5.34 -18.75 0.00
C TYR A 142 -5.15 -17.29 -0.41
N ALA A 143 -4.98 -16.37 0.55
CA ALA A 143 -4.93 -14.95 0.24
C ALA A 143 -4.22 -14.13 1.32
N THR A 144 -3.66 -12.99 0.91
CA THR A 144 -3.24 -11.90 1.80
C THR A 144 -4.24 -10.76 1.63
N PHE A 145 -4.65 -10.14 2.74
CA PHE A 145 -5.51 -8.96 2.70
C PHE A 145 -5.16 -8.01 3.85
N SER A 146 -5.41 -6.72 3.65
CA SER A 146 -5.09 -5.70 4.67
C SER A 146 -6.18 -4.66 4.90
N SER A 147 -7.02 -4.39 3.89
CA SER A 147 -8.07 -3.38 3.99
C SER A 147 -9.30 -3.93 4.73
N PRO A 148 -9.98 -3.12 5.58
CA PRO A 148 -11.26 -3.47 6.19
C PRO A 148 -12.33 -3.92 5.19
N LEU A 149 -12.40 -3.28 4.01
CA LEU A 149 -13.36 -3.63 2.96
C LEU A 149 -13.16 -5.06 2.45
N LYS A 150 -11.94 -5.44 2.06
CA LYS A 150 -11.63 -6.81 1.64
C LYS A 150 -11.89 -7.81 2.78
N ALA A 151 -11.58 -7.46 4.02
CA ALA A 151 -11.84 -8.32 5.17
C ALA A 151 -13.36 -8.58 5.34
N SER A 152 -14.17 -7.53 5.23
CA SER A 152 -15.62 -7.61 5.33
C SER A 152 -16.23 -8.42 4.19
N VAL A 153 -15.87 -8.12 2.94
CA VAL A 153 -16.47 -8.74 1.76
C VAL A 153 -16.01 -10.19 1.57
N ALA A 154 -14.72 -10.48 1.75
CA ALA A 154 -14.18 -11.82 1.46
C ALA A 154 -14.33 -12.80 2.64
N PHE A 155 -14.37 -12.30 3.88
CA PHE A 155 -14.30 -13.13 5.09
C PHE A 155 -15.39 -12.80 6.13
N GLY A 156 -16.30 -11.86 5.85
CA GLY A 156 -17.37 -11.49 6.80
C GLY A 156 -16.86 -10.76 8.04
N VAL A 157 -15.63 -10.24 8.02
CA VAL A 157 -15.01 -9.55 9.16
C VAL A 157 -15.61 -8.16 9.29
N ARG A 158 -16.40 -7.93 10.36
CA ARG A 158 -17.04 -6.63 10.63
C ARG A 158 -16.12 -5.62 11.29
N ASP A 159 -15.23 -6.11 12.15
CA ASP A 159 -14.25 -5.29 12.85
C ASP A 159 -12.86 -5.93 12.74
N ILE A 160 -11.99 -5.25 11.98
CA ILE A 160 -10.63 -5.72 11.72
C ILE A 160 -9.74 -5.65 12.97
N ARG A 161 -10.03 -4.74 13.91
CA ARG A 161 -9.28 -4.62 15.18
C ARG A 161 -9.66 -5.73 16.14
N GLN A 162 -10.94 -6.09 16.18
CA GLN A 162 -11.40 -7.24 16.96
C GLN A 162 -10.77 -8.54 16.44
N LEU A 163 -10.73 -8.72 15.11
CA LEU A 163 -10.01 -9.84 14.48
C LEU A 163 -8.53 -9.86 14.91
N LEU A 164 -7.84 -8.72 14.87
CA LEU A 164 -6.44 -8.62 15.29
C LEU A 164 -6.26 -9.06 16.74
N GLN A 165 -7.08 -8.55 17.66
CA GLN A 165 -7.03 -8.91 19.08
C GLN A 165 -7.25 -10.40 19.28
N HIS A 166 -8.22 -10.99 18.59
CA HIS A 166 -8.50 -12.42 18.68
C HIS A 166 -7.34 -13.27 18.16
N VAL A 167 -6.79 -12.92 16.98
CA VAL A 167 -5.65 -13.60 16.37
C VAL A 167 -4.40 -13.49 17.25
N HIS A 168 -4.14 -12.34 17.87
CA HIS A 168 -3.03 -12.21 18.81
C HIS A 168 -3.22 -13.07 20.07
N ALA A 169 -4.44 -13.18 20.59
CA ALA A 169 -4.73 -13.95 21.79
C ALA A 169 -4.73 -15.48 21.56
N HIS A 170 -5.18 -15.94 20.40
CA HIS A 170 -5.43 -17.37 20.13
C HIS A 170 -4.54 -17.95 19.01
N GLY A 171 -3.72 -17.11 18.37
CA GLY A 171 -2.89 -17.44 17.21
C GLY A 171 -3.63 -17.35 15.87
N TYR A 172 -4.93 -17.67 15.85
CA TYR A 172 -5.73 -17.65 14.63
C TYR A 172 -7.22 -17.41 14.91
N GLN A 173 -7.98 -17.06 13.87
CA GLN A 173 -9.44 -17.12 13.88
C GLN A 173 -9.93 -18.07 12.79
N ARG A 174 -10.61 -19.15 13.18
CA ARG A 174 -11.29 -20.05 12.24
C ARG A 174 -12.70 -19.55 11.97
N MET A 175 -13.10 -19.57 10.72
CA MET A 175 -14.40 -19.08 10.29
C MET A 175 -14.88 -19.83 9.07
N ARG A 176 -16.21 -19.87 8.91
CA ARG A 176 -16.86 -20.43 7.73
C ARG A 176 -17.29 -19.30 6.82
N ILE A 177 -16.75 -19.25 5.62
CA ILE A 177 -17.13 -18.25 4.62
C ILE A 177 -18.30 -18.74 3.77
N GLU A 178 -19.24 -17.85 3.46
CA GLU A 178 -20.28 -18.14 2.50
C GLU A 178 -19.73 -18.12 1.07
N ARG A 179 -20.37 -18.86 0.16
CA ARG A 179 -19.97 -18.84 -1.26
C ARG A 179 -20.24 -17.46 -1.84
N MET A 180 -19.19 -16.72 -2.15
CA MET A 180 -19.27 -15.63 -3.13
C MET A 180 -19.39 -16.26 -4.52
N LEU A 181 -20.63 -16.36 -5.00
CA LEU A 181 -21.08 -16.76 -6.35
C LEU A 181 -20.27 -17.87 -7.06
N ARG A 182 -20.84 -19.07 -7.12
CA ARG A 182 -20.97 -19.77 -8.42
C ARG A 182 -22.47 -19.90 -8.68
N ARG A 183 -23.02 -19.02 -9.51
CA ARG A 183 -24.22 -19.39 -10.28
C ARG A 183 -23.73 -20.35 -11.36
N ALA A 184 -24.35 -21.53 -11.40
CA ALA A 184 -24.28 -22.42 -12.56
C ALA A 184 -24.95 -21.73 -13.75
#